data_AF-A0A2R5FBY0-F1
#
_entry.id   AF-A0A2R5FBY0-F1
#
_cell.length_a   1.000
_cell.length_b   1.000
_cell.length_c   1.000
_cell.angle_alpha   90.00
_cell.angle_beta   90.00
_cell.angle_gamma   90.00
#
_symmetry.space_group_name_H-M   'P 1'
#
loop_
_entity.id
_entity.type
_entity.pdbx_description
1 polymer ?
#
loop_
_entity_poly.entity_id
_entity_poly.type
_entity_poly.pdbx_seq_one_letter_code
_entity_poly.pdbx_strand_id
1 'polypeptide(L)'
;MKIHGYADEGLDIEEIVPAELAEITLIATPEELRRIAQFLENCASRIETCGKSWEHEHLSDKDRYFTGAPHFVVFNPECDQ
;
A
#
# COMPACT_ATOMS: atom_id res chain seq x y z
N MET A 1 -0.50 -13.35 -4.19
CA MET A 1 -1.05 -12.11 -3.64
C MET A 1 -1.47 -12.37 -2.21
N LYS A 2 -1.17 -11.46 -1.30
CA LYS A 2 -1.60 -11.48 0.10
C LYS A 2 -2.03 -10.07 0.48
N ILE A 3 -2.98 -9.93 1.40
CA ILE A 3 -3.36 -8.63 1.95
C ILE A 3 -2.95 -8.64 3.41
N HIS A 4 -2.22 -7.62 3.83
CA HIS A 4 -1.89 -7.41 5.24
C HIS A 4 -2.53 -6.11 5.68
N GLY A 5 -3.03 -6.09 6.91
CA GLY A 5 -3.59 -4.90 7.51
C GLY A 5 -3.21 -4.80 8.97
N TYR A 6 -3.32 -3.58 9.47
CA TYR A 6 -3.14 -3.25 10.88
C TYR A 6 -4.50 -2.84 11.40
N ALA A 7 -4.92 -3.43 12.52
CA ALA A 7 -6.14 -2.99 13.17
C ALA A 7 -5.92 -1.60 13.77
N ASP A 8 -6.75 -0.64 13.40
CA ASP A 8 -6.77 0.69 14.01
C ASP A 8 -7.55 0.63 15.34
N GLU A 9 -6.99 -0.09 16.30
CA GLU A 9 -7.59 -0.31 17.63
C GLU A 9 -7.10 0.72 18.67
N GLY A 10 -6.44 1.79 18.22
CA GLY A 10 -5.81 2.77 19.12
C GLY A 10 -4.65 2.18 19.92
N LEU A 11 -4.03 1.11 19.42
CA LEU A 11 -2.88 0.44 20.03
C LEU A 11 -1.65 1.32 19.96
N ASP A 12 -0.76 1.17 20.95
CA ASP A 12 0.57 1.77 20.90
C ASP A 12 1.32 1.24 19.67
N ILE A 13 2.12 2.11 19.03
CA ILE A 13 2.80 1.80 17.75
C ILE A 13 3.63 0.51 17.81
N GLU A 14 4.16 0.18 18.99
CA GLU A 14 4.97 -1.02 19.24
C GLU A 14 4.15 -2.33 19.24
N GLU A 15 2.84 -2.24 19.46
CA GLU A 15 1.90 -3.37 19.51
C GLU A 15 1.17 -3.58 18.16
N ILE A 16 1.39 -2.68 17.19
CA ILE A 16 0.79 -2.74 15.87
C ILE A 16 1.49 -3.84 15.04
N VAL A 17 0.91 -5.04 15.04
CA VAL A 17 1.40 -6.20 14.26
C VAL A 17 0.51 -6.39 13.02
N PRO A 18 1.08 -6.55 11.81
CA PRO A 18 0.27 -6.80 10.62
C PRO A 18 -0.33 -8.19 10.65
N ALA A 19 -1.62 -8.29 10.38
CA ALA A 19 -2.33 -9.56 10.20
C ALA A 19 -2.62 -9.81 8.72
N GLU A 20 -2.50 -11.07 8.27
CA GLU A 20 -2.96 -11.48 6.94
C GLU A 20 -4.50 -11.44 6.91
N LEU A 21 -5.07 -10.68 5.98
CA LEU A 21 -6.52 -10.46 5.84
C LEU A 21 -7.08 -11.29 4.68
N ALA A 22 -8.32 -11.78 4.83
CA ALA A 22 -9.03 -12.46 3.75
C ALA A 22 -9.57 -11.49 2.69
N GLU A 23 -9.98 -10.28 3.09
CA GLU A 23 -10.53 -9.25 2.22
C GLU A 23 -10.28 -7.84 2.77
N ILE A 24 -10.35 -6.83 1.90
CA ILE A 24 -10.43 -5.41 2.29
C ILE A 24 -11.62 -4.76 1.59
N THR A 25 -12.28 -3.84 2.29
CA THR A 25 -13.29 -2.95 1.68
C THR A 25 -12.68 -1.58 1.49
N LEU A 26 -12.55 -1.14 0.23
CA LEU A 26 -12.08 0.19 -0.12
C LEU A 26 -13.27 1.14 -0.31
N ILE A 27 -13.40 2.12 0.58
CA ILE A 27 -14.40 3.19 0.46
C ILE A 27 -13.72 4.42 -0.13
N ALA A 28 -13.99 4.72 -1.40
CA ALA A 28 -13.34 5.79 -2.13
C ALA A 28 -14.25 6.42 -3.18
N THR A 29 -14.02 7.70 -3.48
CA THR A 29 -14.64 8.42 -4.58
C THR A 29 -14.09 7.96 -5.94
N PRO A 30 -14.79 8.22 -7.06
CA PRO A 30 -14.28 7.89 -8.39
C PRO A 30 -12.95 8.58 -8.74
N GLU A 31 -12.68 9.77 -8.20
CA GLU A 31 -11.40 10.44 -8.39
C GLU A 31 -10.28 9.71 -7.64
N GLU A 32 -10.49 9.38 -6.36
CA GLU A 32 -9.54 8.61 -5.57
C GLU A 32 -9.24 7.25 -6.19
N LEU A 33 -10.26 6.54 -6.69
CA LEU A 33 -10.08 5.25 -7.36
C LEU A 33 -9.16 5.35 -8.58
N ARG A 34 -9.28 6.41 -9.40
CA ARG A 34 -8.39 6.60 -10.56
C ARG A 34 -6.95 6.90 -10.14
N ARG A 35 -6.77 7.67 -9.06
CA ARG A 35 -5.44 8.02 -8.53
C ARG A 35 -4.76 6.81 -7.90
N ILE A 36 -5.52 5.98 -7.18
CA ILE A 36 -5.07 4.68 -6.67
C ILE A 36 -4.71 3.75 -7.82
N ALA A 37 -5.53 3.66 -8.87
CA ALA A 37 -5.21 2.84 -10.05
C ALA A 37 -3.90 3.29 -10.71
N GLN A 38 -3.70 4.59 -10.89
CA GLN A 38 -2.45 5.13 -11.43
C GLN A 38 -1.24 4.81 -10.54
N PHE A 39 -1.40 4.87 -9.22
CA PHE A 39 -0.37 4.44 -8.28
C PHE A 39 -0.02 2.95 -8.44
N LEU A 40 -1.03 2.06 -8.53
CA LEU A 40 -0.82 0.63 -8.74
C LEU A 40 -0.07 0.34 -10.05
N GLU A 41 -0.45 1.00 -11.15
CA GLU A 41 0.23 0.88 -12.45
C GLU A 41 1.70 1.34 -12.39
N ASN A 42 1.97 2.43 -11.66
CA ASN A 42 3.34 2.90 -11.45
C ASN A 42 4.15 1.88 -10.63
N CYS A 43 3.60 1.33 -9.54
CA CYS A 43 4.29 0.31 -8.75
C CYS A 43 4.60 -0.94 -9.59
N ALA A 44 3.64 -1.42 -10.39
CA ALA A 44 3.87 -2.54 -11.30
C ALA A 44 5.04 -2.27 -12.25
N SER A 45 5.05 -1.09 -12.88
CA SER A 45 6.16 -0.67 -13.75
C SER A 45 7.50 -0.60 -13.01
N ARG A 46 7.52 -0.15 -11.74
CA ARG A 46 8.74 -0.13 -10.92
C ARG A 46 9.23 -1.53 -10.56
N ILE A 47 8.34 -2.45 -10.23
CA ILE A 47 8.70 -3.86 -9.96
C ILE A 47 9.32 -4.49 -11.21
N GLU A 48 8.73 -4.29 -12.39
CA GLU A 48 9.26 -4.83 -13.65
C GLU A 48 10.64 -4.25 -14.02
N THR A 49 10.87 -2.96 -13.76
CA THR A 49 12.10 -2.27 -14.16
C THR A 49 13.24 -2.37 -13.15
N CYS A 50 12.93 -2.34 -11.85
CA CYS A 50 13.92 -2.40 -10.77
C CYS A 50 14.11 -3.82 -10.21
N GLY A 51 13.16 -4.73 -10.46
CA GLY A 51 13.16 -6.09 -9.94
C GLY A 51 13.35 -6.10 -8.42
N LYS A 52 14.32 -6.90 -7.97
CA LYS A 52 14.61 -7.15 -6.54
C LYS A 52 15.07 -5.93 -5.75
N SER A 53 15.47 -4.84 -6.42
CA SER A 53 15.98 -3.62 -5.78
C SER A 53 14.89 -2.65 -5.32
N TRP A 54 13.64 -2.90 -5.69
CA TRP A 54 12.50 -2.12 -5.25
C TRP A 54 11.70 -2.92 -4.23
N GLU A 55 11.51 -2.36 -3.04
CA GLU A 55 10.91 -3.05 -1.88
C GLU A 55 9.43 -2.72 -1.74
N HIS A 56 9.09 -1.48 -1.39
CA HIS A 56 7.71 -1.05 -1.22
C HIS A 56 7.54 0.44 -1.48
N GLU A 57 6.30 0.89 -1.59
CA GLU A 57 5.95 2.31 -1.75
C GLU A 57 4.59 2.60 -1.12
N HIS A 58 4.48 3.76 -0.46
CA HIS A 58 3.21 4.25 0.07
C HIS A 58 2.54 5.18 -0.96
N LEU A 59 1.22 5.08 -1.08
CA LEU A 59 0.42 5.95 -1.96
C LEU A 59 0.65 7.44 -1.66
N SER A 60 0.70 7.80 -0.38
CA SER A 60 0.90 9.19 0.07
C SER A 60 2.28 9.75 -0.27
N ASP A 61 3.30 8.91 -0.52
CA ASP A 61 4.63 9.37 -0.94
C ASP A 61 4.63 9.90 -2.38
N LYS A 62 3.75 9.34 -3.23
CA LYS A 62 3.59 9.76 -4.62
C LYS A 62 2.50 10.79 -4.82
N ASP A 63 1.54 10.82 -3.90
CA ASP A 63 0.35 11.61 -4.06
C ASP A 63 -0.11 12.23 -2.73
N ARG A 64 0.23 13.51 -2.56
CA ARG A 64 -0.05 14.30 -1.36
C ARG A 64 -1.54 14.50 -1.05
N TYR A 65 -2.43 14.22 -2.00
CA TYR A 65 -3.86 14.20 -1.72
C TYR A 65 -4.20 13.19 -0.61
N PHE A 66 -3.43 12.10 -0.49
CA PHE A 66 -3.64 11.05 0.50
C PHE A 66 -2.84 11.23 1.79
N THR A 67 -2.21 12.38 2.04
CA THR A 67 -1.38 12.59 3.26
C THR A 67 -2.18 12.43 4.57
N GLY A 68 -3.50 12.66 4.56
CA GLY A 68 -4.38 12.44 5.72
C GLY A 68 -5.22 11.16 5.64
N ALA A 69 -5.04 10.33 4.61
CA ALA A 69 -5.78 9.10 4.42
C ALA A 69 -5.08 7.92 5.12
N PRO A 70 -5.78 6.80 5.36
CA PRO A 70 -5.14 5.56 5.78
C PRO A 70 -4.00 5.14 4.84
N HIS A 71 -2.95 4.53 5.38
CA HIS A 71 -1.81 4.09 4.57
C HIS A 71 -2.23 2.98 3.60
N PHE A 72 -1.97 3.21 2.31
CA PHE A 72 -2.11 2.22 1.25
C PHE A 72 -0.71 1.92 0.71
N VAL A 73 -0.27 0.67 0.78
CA VAL A 73 1.11 0.27 0.47
C VAL A 73 1.12 -0.86 -0.55
N VAL A 74 2.00 -0.77 -1.53
CA VAL A 74 2.34 -1.90 -2.41
C VAL A 74 3.73 -2.39 -2.02
N PHE A 75 3.84 -3.68 -1.75
CA PHE A 75 5.10 -4.37 -1.43
C PHE A 75 5.44 -5.36 -2.55
N ASN A 76 6.71 -5.40 -2.96
CA ASN A 76 7.21 -6.32 -3.96
C ASN A 76 7.54 -7.69 -3.35
N PRO A 77 6.85 -8.77 -3.74
CA PRO A 77 7.08 -10.09 -3.18
C PRO A 77 8.45 -10.69 -3.53
N GLU A 78 9.20 -10.11 -4.48
CA GLU A 78 10.49 -10.61 -4.96
C GLU A 78 11.70 -9.78 -4.50
N CYS A 79 11.50 -8.72 -3.68
CA CYS A 79 12.63 -7.92 -3.21
C CYS A 79 13.61 -8.76 -2.39
N ASP A 80 14.91 -8.48 -2.53
CA ASP A 80 15.92 -9.12 -1.67
C ASP A 80 15.79 -8.55 -0.25
N GLN A 81 15.51 -9.42 0.74
CA GLN A 81 15.46 -9.07 2.17
C GLN A 81 16.85 -9.16 2.81
#